data_AF-A0A482TCF1-F1
#
_entry.id   AF-A0A482TCF1-F1
#
_cell.length_a   1.000
_cell.length_b   1.000
_cell.length_c   1.000
_cell.angle_alpha   90.00
_cell.angle_beta   90.00
_cell.angle_gamma   90.00
#
_symmetry.space_group_name_H-M   'P 1'
#
loop_
_entity.id
_entity.type
_entity.pdbx_description
1 polymer ?
#
loop_
_entity_poly.entity_id
_entity_poly.type
_entity_poly.pdbx_seq_one_letter_code
_entity_poly.pdbx_strand_id
1 'polypeptide(L)'
;MHVRTATADEVPAVMNVLDGAVLSIAVETVRAGAEDDGTLVAVSDDDPAAERVLGALVLDDTHIEAVAVRRRRRGQGIGTALVEAALDRRDCVTAEFDADVRPFYEALGFTIEPLGEPDRFRGERA
;
A
#
# COMPACT_ATOMS: atom_id res chain seq x y z
N MET A 1 -13.32 -4.90 -7.65
CA MET A 1 -12.62 -4.33 -6.50
C MET A 1 -12.34 -2.89 -6.85
N HIS A 2 -12.50 -1.99 -5.91
CA HIS A 2 -12.14 -0.58 -6.07
C HIS A 2 -11.22 -0.11 -4.94
N VAL A 3 -10.53 1.01 -5.17
CA VAL A 3 -9.61 1.62 -4.20
C VAL A 3 -10.17 2.94 -3.72
N ARG A 4 -10.15 3.15 -2.40
CA ARG A 4 -10.59 4.39 -1.75
C ARG A 4 -9.79 4.65 -0.49
N THR A 5 -9.94 5.86 0.07
CA THR A 5 -9.44 6.17 1.40
C THR A 5 -10.10 5.24 2.44
N ALA A 6 -9.30 4.76 3.38
CA ALA A 6 -9.77 3.98 4.51
C ALA A 6 -10.57 4.87 5.47
N THR A 7 -11.65 4.33 6.02
CA THR A 7 -12.36 4.97 7.13
C THR A 7 -11.70 4.63 8.46
N ALA A 8 -11.93 5.44 9.50
CA ALA A 8 -11.40 5.18 10.84
C ALA A 8 -11.83 3.81 11.40
N ASP A 9 -13.04 3.35 11.07
CA ASP A 9 -13.57 2.04 11.49
C ASP A 9 -12.88 0.87 10.79
N GLU A 10 -12.18 1.10 9.68
CA GLU A 10 -11.44 0.08 8.93
C GLU A 10 -10.00 -0.10 9.39
N VAL A 11 -9.49 0.75 10.30
CA VAL A 11 -8.12 0.64 10.85
C VAL A 11 -7.81 -0.79 11.36
N PRO A 12 -8.69 -1.48 12.12
CA PRO A 12 -8.41 -2.86 12.53
C PRO A 12 -8.29 -3.84 11.35
N ALA A 13 -9.08 -3.63 10.29
CA ALA A 13 -9.02 -4.46 9.09
C ALA A 13 -7.75 -4.20 8.28
N VAL A 14 -7.29 -2.94 8.20
CA VAL A 14 -6.00 -2.55 7.62
C VAL A 14 -4.84 -3.19 8.38
N MET A 15 -4.80 -3.02 9.71
CA MET A 15 -3.77 -3.63 10.56
C MET A 15 -3.70 -5.14 10.35
N ASN A 16 -4.85 -5.82 10.27
CA ASN A 16 -4.89 -7.26 10.00
C ASN A 16 -4.24 -7.65 8.66
N VAL A 17 -4.35 -6.80 7.63
CA VAL A 17 -3.67 -7.02 6.34
C VAL A 17 -2.16 -6.79 6.48
N LEU A 18 -1.73 -5.71 7.14
CA LEU A 18 -0.32 -5.36 7.35
C LEU A 18 0.39 -6.43 8.20
N ASP A 19 -0.22 -6.86 9.31
CA ASP A 19 0.27 -7.93 10.18
C ASP A 19 0.43 -9.25 9.39
N GLY A 20 -0.53 -9.56 8.53
CA GLY A 20 -0.48 -10.73 7.65
C GLY A 20 0.61 -10.67 6.57
N ALA A 21 1.18 -9.49 6.34
CA ALA A 21 2.36 -9.26 5.50
C ALA A 21 3.65 -9.09 6.32
N VAL A 22 3.59 -9.18 7.64
CA VAL A 22 4.73 -9.01 8.56
C VAL A 22 5.36 -7.61 8.45
N LEU A 23 4.53 -6.59 8.18
CA LEU A 23 4.96 -5.19 8.16
C LEU A 23 4.78 -4.57 9.55
N SER A 24 5.82 -3.91 10.05
CA SER A 24 5.77 -3.21 11.33
C SER A 24 5.40 -1.74 11.10
N ILE A 25 4.12 -1.41 11.33
CA ILE A 25 3.62 -0.02 11.30
C ILE A 25 2.84 0.26 12.58
N ALA A 26 2.99 1.47 13.12
CA ALA A 26 2.22 1.93 14.26
C ALA A 26 0.75 2.15 13.86
N VAL A 27 -0.19 1.72 14.70
CA VAL A 27 -1.63 1.89 14.43
C VAL A 27 -2.01 3.36 14.35
N GLU A 28 -1.27 4.22 15.04
CA GLU A 28 -1.39 5.67 15.02
C GLU A 28 -1.09 6.26 13.64
N THR A 29 -0.09 5.74 12.93
CA THR A 29 0.22 6.15 11.54
C THR A 29 -0.93 5.81 10.60
N VAL A 30 -1.47 4.58 10.72
CA VAL A 30 -2.62 4.15 9.92
C VAL A 30 -3.87 4.99 10.23
N ARG A 31 -4.11 5.29 11.51
CA ARG A 31 -5.24 6.11 11.92
C ARG A 31 -5.12 7.53 11.37
N ALA A 32 -3.96 8.17 11.53
CA ALA A 32 -3.72 9.51 11.00
C ALA A 32 -3.89 9.55 9.47
N GLY A 33 -3.35 8.55 8.77
CA GLY A 33 -3.54 8.43 7.33
C GLY A 33 -5.00 8.21 6.91
N ALA A 34 -5.83 7.53 7.71
CA ALA A 34 -7.26 7.41 7.43
C ALA A 34 -8.01 8.76 7.59
N GLU A 35 -7.48 9.67 8.42
CA GLU A 35 -8.03 11.01 8.63
C GLU A 35 -7.56 12.03 7.57
N ASP A 36 -6.38 11.82 6.97
CA ASP A 36 -5.73 12.75 6.01
C ASP A 36 -5.49 12.14 4.60
N ASP A 37 -6.33 11.18 4.20
CA ASP A 37 -6.25 10.52 2.88
C ASP A 37 -4.92 9.79 2.58
N GLY A 38 -4.09 9.55 3.59
CA GLY A 38 -2.83 8.81 3.52
C GLY A 38 -2.97 7.29 3.63
N THR A 39 -4.11 6.76 4.07
CA THR A 39 -4.37 5.31 4.09
C THR A 39 -5.40 4.93 3.03
N LEU A 40 -4.99 4.11 2.08
CA LEU A 40 -5.84 3.58 1.01
C LEU A 40 -6.15 2.10 1.25
N VAL A 41 -7.38 1.70 0.93
CA VAL A 41 -7.84 0.31 0.96
C VAL A 41 -8.36 -0.11 -0.40
N ALA A 42 -8.03 -1.35 -0.76
CA ALA A 42 -8.65 -2.05 -1.86
C ALA A 42 -9.75 -2.95 -1.31
N VAL A 43 -10.99 -2.73 -1.72
CA VAL A 43 -12.17 -3.42 -1.16
C VAL A 43 -12.90 -4.26 -2.21
N SER A 44 -13.46 -5.39 -1.80
CA SER A 44 -14.21 -6.26 -2.69
C SER A 44 -15.55 -5.65 -3.09
N ASP A 45 -15.92 -5.79 -4.37
CA ASP A 45 -17.28 -5.44 -4.84
C ASP A 45 -18.25 -6.62 -4.71
N ASP A 46 -17.80 -7.74 -4.11
CA ASP A 46 -18.54 -9.00 -4.06
C ASP A 46 -19.87 -8.87 -3.27
N ASP A 47 -19.87 -8.07 -2.20
CA ASP A 47 -21.04 -7.80 -1.37
C ASP A 47 -21.03 -6.32 -0.93
N PRO A 48 -21.93 -5.45 -1.44
CA PRO A 48 -21.99 -4.04 -1.07
C PRO A 48 -22.36 -3.81 0.39
N ALA A 49 -23.01 -4.78 1.05
CA ALA A 49 -23.36 -4.70 2.47
C ALA A 49 -22.20 -5.15 3.38
N ALA A 50 -21.15 -5.75 2.80
CA ALA A 50 -20.01 -6.31 3.52
C ALA A 50 -18.71 -6.19 2.72
N GLU A 51 -18.39 -4.97 2.30
CA GLU A 51 -17.12 -4.66 1.64
C GLU A 51 -15.95 -5.14 2.50
N ARG A 52 -15.12 -6.04 1.94
CA ARG A 52 -13.97 -6.61 2.64
C ARG A 52 -12.69 -5.97 2.15
N VAL A 53 -11.87 -5.47 3.08
CA VAL A 53 -10.50 -5.02 2.79
C VAL A 53 -9.64 -6.20 2.31
N LEU A 54 -9.16 -6.10 1.07
CA LEU A 54 -8.32 -7.09 0.39
C LEU A 54 -6.84 -6.73 0.43
N GLY A 55 -6.53 -5.44 0.49
CA GLY A 55 -5.20 -4.86 0.56
C GLY A 55 -5.25 -3.45 1.12
N ALA A 56 -4.11 -2.95 1.57
CA ALA A 56 -3.96 -1.60 2.09
C ALA A 56 -2.63 -0.99 1.65
N LEU A 57 -2.60 0.33 1.53
CA LEU A 57 -1.41 1.14 1.33
C LEU A 57 -1.44 2.32 2.31
N VAL A 58 -0.31 2.60 2.94
CA VAL A 58 -0.14 3.70 3.90
C VAL A 58 0.95 4.62 3.36
N LEU A 59 0.63 5.91 3.28
CA LEU A 59 1.52 6.99 2.93
C LEU A 59 1.93 7.78 4.18
N ASP A 60 3.20 8.19 4.21
CA ASP A 60 3.68 9.35 4.96
C ASP A 60 4.06 10.43 3.93
N ASP A 61 3.21 11.47 3.80
CA ASP A 61 3.21 12.43 2.70
C ASP A 61 3.21 11.77 1.29
N THR A 62 4.40 11.60 0.71
CA THR A 62 4.65 10.99 -0.61
C THR A 62 5.41 9.66 -0.52
N HIS A 63 5.73 9.20 0.69
CA HIS A 63 6.45 7.94 0.92
C HIS A 63 5.48 6.81 1.23
N ILE A 64 5.59 5.68 0.52
CA ILE A 64 4.86 4.46 0.86
C ILE A 64 5.56 3.81 2.05
N GLU A 65 4.99 4.02 3.23
CA GLU A 65 5.37 3.33 4.47
C GLU A 65 5.02 1.83 4.41
N ALA A 66 3.87 1.50 3.83
CA ALA A 66 3.51 0.11 3.55
C ALA A 66 2.60 -0.05 2.35
N VAL A 67 2.74 -1.18 1.69
CA VAL A 67 1.75 -1.74 0.78
C VAL A 67 1.62 -3.24 1.03
N ALA A 68 0.40 -3.71 1.26
CA ALA A 68 0.15 -5.11 1.56
C ALA A 68 -1.15 -5.61 0.92
N VAL A 69 -1.11 -6.86 0.46
CA VAL A 69 -2.28 -7.55 -0.09
C VAL A 69 -2.41 -8.91 0.59
N ARG A 70 -3.65 -9.26 0.98
CA ARG A 70 -3.96 -10.58 1.55
C ARG A 70 -3.43 -11.68 0.64
N ARG A 71 -2.72 -12.66 1.23
CA ARG A 71 -1.99 -13.71 0.49
C ARG A 71 -2.82 -14.41 -0.59
N ARG A 72 -4.09 -14.74 -0.32
CA ARG A 72 -5.01 -15.41 -1.27
C ARG A 72 -5.48 -14.53 -2.44
N ARG A 73 -5.18 -13.23 -2.41
CA ARG A 73 -5.59 -12.23 -3.40
C ARG A 73 -4.40 -11.60 -4.14
N ARG A 74 -3.17 -12.05 -3.86
CA ARG A 74 -1.96 -11.62 -4.59
C ARG A 74 -2.01 -12.10 -6.04
N GLY A 75 -1.29 -11.40 -6.94
CA GLY A 75 -1.28 -11.70 -8.37
C GLY A 75 -2.55 -11.28 -9.13
N GLN A 76 -3.46 -10.54 -8.48
CA GLN A 76 -4.73 -10.06 -9.08
C GLN A 76 -4.71 -8.56 -9.39
N GLY A 77 -3.52 -7.93 -9.43
CA GLY A 77 -3.37 -6.49 -9.68
C GLY A 77 -3.76 -5.56 -8.53
N ILE A 78 -4.09 -6.09 -7.34
CA ILE A 78 -4.53 -5.27 -6.19
C ILE A 78 -3.44 -4.29 -5.71
N GLY A 79 -2.19 -4.77 -5.59
CA GLY A 79 -1.07 -3.91 -5.20
C GLY A 79 -0.82 -2.79 -6.22
N THR A 80 -0.90 -3.12 -7.52
CA THR A 80 -0.83 -2.15 -8.61
C THR A 80 -1.92 -1.09 -8.48
N ALA A 81 -3.18 -1.51 -8.29
CA ALA A 81 -4.29 -0.58 -8.14
C ALA A 81 -4.12 0.36 -6.93
N LEU A 82 -3.56 -0.13 -5.82
CA LEU A 82 -3.25 0.70 -4.66
C LEU A 82 -2.18 1.76 -4.97
N VAL A 83 -1.10 1.39 -5.64
CA VAL A 83 -0.01 2.32 -5.96
C VAL A 83 -0.43 3.34 -7.03
N GLU A 84 -1.13 2.93 -8.09
CA GLU A 84 -1.68 3.87 -9.07
C GLU A 84 -2.66 4.86 -8.42
N ALA A 85 -3.51 4.38 -7.50
CA ALA A 85 -4.40 5.25 -6.74
C ALA A 85 -3.64 6.24 -5.83
N ALA A 86 -2.46 5.88 -5.32
CA ALA A 86 -1.61 6.81 -4.58
C ALA A 86 -1.00 7.87 -5.51
N LEU A 87 -0.53 7.47 -6.70
CA LEU A 87 -0.01 8.38 -7.73
C LEU A 87 -1.08 9.33 -8.29
N ASP A 88 -2.33 8.90 -8.38
CA ASP A 88 -3.44 9.78 -8.76
C ASP A 88 -3.70 10.88 -7.71
N ARG A 89 -3.24 10.69 -6.46
CA ARG A 89 -3.45 11.59 -5.31
C ARG A 89 -2.22 12.41 -4.93
N ARG A 90 -1.05 12.05 -5.45
CA ARG A 90 0.25 12.64 -5.10
C ARG A 90 1.04 12.79 -6.39
N ASP A 91 1.60 13.97 -6.63
CA ASP A 91 2.41 14.24 -7.83
C ASP A 91 3.67 13.36 -7.92
N CYS A 92 4.08 12.75 -6.81
CA CYS A 92 5.20 11.82 -6.74
C CYS A 92 4.98 10.84 -5.60
N VAL A 93 5.46 9.60 -5.77
CA VAL A 93 5.45 8.56 -4.76
C VAL A 93 6.82 7.89 -4.69
N THR A 94 7.31 7.68 -3.48
CA THR A 94 8.56 6.96 -3.19
C THR A 94 8.28 5.72 -2.36
N ALA A 95 9.17 4.73 -2.39
CA ALA A 95 9.10 3.56 -1.53
C ALA A 95 10.50 3.02 -1.24
N GLU A 96 10.72 2.52 -0.04
CA GLU A 96 11.88 1.69 0.27
C GLU A 96 11.48 0.23 0.45
N PHE A 97 12.28 -0.69 -0.11
CA PHE A 97 11.88 -2.09 -0.17
C PHE A 97 13.06 -3.04 -0.36
N ASP A 98 12.82 -4.32 -0.07
CA ASP A 98 13.81 -5.39 -0.23
C ASP A 98 13.84 -5.94 -1.67
N ALA A 99 14.95 -6.59 -2.04
CA ALA A 99 15.18 -7.14 -3.38
C ALA A 99 14.02 -7.99 -3.94
N ASP A 100 13.36 -8.77 -3.07
CA ASP A 100 12.28 -9.70 -3.46
C ASP A 100 11.06 -9.01 -4.06
N VAL A 101 10.81 -7.75 -3.71
CA VAL A 101 9.69 -6.96 -4.22
C VAL A 101 10.09 -5.97 -5.32
N ARG A 102 11.36 -5.90 -5.69
CA ARG A 102 11.85 -5.07 -6.80
C ARG A 102 11.08 -5.29 -8.11
N PRO A 103 10.79 -6.52 -8.57
CA PRO A 103 10.05 -6.73 -9.82
C PRO A 103 8.65 -6.10 -9.83
N PHE A 104 8.03 -5.94 -8.65
CA PHE A 104 6.72 -5.29 -8.53
C PHE A 104 6.81 -3.79 -8.81
N TYR A 105 7.80 -3.09 -8.23
CA TYR A 105 8.01 -1.66 -8.48
C TYR A 105 8.55 -1.38 -9.89
N GLU A 106 9.40 -2.26 -10.44
CA GLU A 106 9.86 -2.16 -11.84
C GLU A 106 8.69 -2.25 -12.83
N ALA A 107 7.75 -3.17 -12.60
CA ALA A 107 6.56 -3.33 -13.44
C ALA A 107 5.63 -2.11 -13.39
N LEU A 108 5.69 -1.32 -12.31
CA LEU A 108 4.97 -0.05 -12.16
C LEU A 108 5.74 1.14 -12.74
N GLY A 109 6.93 0.94 -13.32
CA GLY A 109 7.72 1.99 -13.93
C GLY A 109 8.43 2.90 -12.92
N PHE A 110 8.66 2.44 -11.68
CA PHE A 110 9.49 3.18 -10.74
C PHE A 110 10.94 3.23 -11.23
N THR A 111 11.58 4.38 -11.05
CA THR A 111 13.04 4.47 -11.13
C THR A 111 13.60 3.92 -9.82
N ILE A 112 14.50 2.92 -9.90
CA ILE A 112 14.98 2.20 -8.72
C ILE A 112 16.49 2.35 -8.57
N GLU A 113 16.92 2.71 -7.37
CA GLU A 113 18.32 2.80 -6.97
C GLU A 113 18.60 1.91 -5.75
N PRO A 114 19.79 1.29 -5.66
CA PRO A 114 20.18 0.56 -4.46
C PRO A 114 20.45 1.54 -3.32
N LEU A 115 20.12 1.14 -2.10
CA LEU A 115 20.53 1.84 -0.89
C LEU A 115 21.91 1.33 -0.43
N GLY A 116 22.49 2.00 0.58
CA GLY A 116 23.81 1.64 1.11
C GLY A 116 23.87 0.25 1.77
N GLU A 117 22.72 -0.38 2.00
CA GLU A 117 22.56 -1.71 2.58
C GLU A 117 22.33 -2.77 1.48
N PRO A 118 22.87 -3.99 1.65
CA PRO A 118 22.63 -5.06 0.69
C PRO A 118 21.15 -5.39 0.60
N ASP A 119 20.67 -5.67 -0.61
CA ASP A 119 19.29 -6.06 -0.92
C ASP A 119 18.22 -5.02 -0.55
N ARG A 120 18.60 -3.78 -0.24
CA ARG A 120 17.70 -2.65 0.01
C ARG A 120 17.70 -1.69 -1.17
N PHE A 121 16.52 -1.24 -1.56
CA PHE A 121 16.32 -0.36 -2.72
C PHE A 121 15.36 0.77 -2.37
N ARG A 122 15.53 1.89 -3.07
CA ARG A 122 14.57 2.99 -3.13
C ARG A 122 13.99 3.07 -4.53
N GLY A 123 12.68 3.19 -4.62
CA GLY A 123 11.96 3.50 -5.85
C GLY A 123 11.33 4.88 -5.79
N GLU A 124 11.27 5.55 -6.93
CA GLU A 124 10.53 6.81 -7.11
C GLU A 124 9.74 6.79 -8.44
N ARG A 125 8.52 7.32 -8.42
CA ARG A 125 7.72 7.61 -9.61
C ARG A 125 6.92 8.90 -9.42
N ALA A 126 6.97 9.76 -10.43
CA ALA A 126 6.17 10.98 -10.57
C ALA A 126 5.33 10.92 -11.86
#